data_AF-A0A260PX76-F1
#
_entry.id   AF-A0A260PX76-F1
#
_cell.length_a   1.000
_cell.length_b   1.000
_cell.length_c   1.000
_cell.angle_alpha   90.00
_cell.angle_beta   90.00
_cell.angle_gamma   90.00
#
_symmetry.space_group_name_H-M   'P 1'
#
loop_
_entity.id
_entity.type
_entity.pdbx_description
1 polymer ?
#
loop_
_entity_poly.entity_id
_entity_poly.type
_entity_poly.pdbx_seq_one_letter_code
_entity_poly.pdbx_strand_id
1 'polypeptide(L)'
;MTSRLPDVFSPSAVQYGETVRVDDRTTILPVSRRSTRGAETAVGLFTITDGTAVWTPAVDAGRIQLIGVLTGLVAATLGCAAVLRRPPWPTVTIDR
;
A
#
# COMPACT_ATOMS: atom_id res chain seq x y z
N MET A 1 -4.71 35.88 22.59
CA MET A 1 -5.53 34.66 22.40
C MET A 1 -4.96 33.88 21.21
N THR A 2 -4.05 32.95 21.48
CA THR A 2 -3.40 32.13 20.45
C THR A 2 -4.30 30.92 20.19
N SER A 3 -4.95 30.89 19.04
CA SER A 3 -5.73 29.72 18.60
C SER A 3 -4.76 28.55 18.39
N ARG A 4 -4.77 27.59 19.30
CA ARG A 4 -4.24 26.24 19.02
C ARG A 4 -5.19 25.63 18.01
N LEU A 5 -4.74 25.57 16.75
CA LEU A 5 -5.36 24.70 15.76
C LEU A 5 -5.43 23.28 16.37
N PRO A 6 -6.56 22.57 16.25
CA PRO A 6 -6.70 21.22 16.79
C PRO A 6 -5.55 20.35 16.26
N ASP A 7 -5.06 19.45 17.11
CA ASP A 7 -3.98 18.49 16.85
C ASP A 7 -4.36 17.46 15.76
N VAL A 8 -4.70 17.93 14.56
CA VAL A 8 -4.90 17.10 13.35
C VAL A 8 -3.58 16.41 12.99
N PHE A 9 -2.45 16.96 13.43
CA PHE A 9 -1.10 16.40 13.33
C PHE A 9 -0.74 15.59 14.58
N SER A 10 -1.47 14.51 14.83
CA SER A 10 -1.08 13.50 15.84
C SER A 10 0.30 12.88 15.47
N PRO A 11 1.16 12.53 16.44
CA PRO A 11 2.63 12.46 16.30
C PRO A 11 3.18 11.25 15.52
N SER A 12 2.38 10.59 14.69
CA SER A 12 2.96 9.88 13.54
C SER A 12 3.42 10.95 12.55
N ALA A 13 4.62 11.50 12.80
CA ALA A 13 5.15 12.69 12.15
C ALA A 13 5.28 12.49 10.63
N VAL A 14 4.18 12.72 9.92
CA VAL A 14 4.18 13.03 8.50
C VAL A 14 4.97 14.33 8.37
N GLN A 15 6.07 14.25 7.63
CA GLN A 15 6.98 15.35 7.40
C GLN A 15 6.91 15.73 5.93
N TYR A 16 6.79 17.03 5.71
CA TYR A 16 6.91 17.61 4.38
C TYR A 16 8.38 17.95 4.17
N GLY A 17 8.96 17.41 3.10
CA GLY A 17 10.34 17.71 2.71
C GLY A 17 10.47 19.10 2.09
N GLU A 18 11.71 19.44 1.73
CA GLU A 18 11.97 20.65 0.94
C GLU A 18 11.27 20.56 -0.42
N THR A 19 10.60 21.65 -0.80
CA THR A 19 9.93 21.73 -2.11
C THR A 19 10.95 21.77 -3.22
N VAL A 20 10.80 20.90 -4.21
CA VAL A 20 11.66 20.88 -5.40
C VAL A 20 10.88 21.51 -6.56
N ARG A 21 11.34 22.67 -7.03
CA ARG A 21 10.75 23.31 -8.21
C ARG A 21 11.32 22.67 -9.47
N VAL A 22 10.44 22.06 -10.27
CA VAL A 22 10.83 21.38 -11.52
C VAL A 22 10.81 22.37 -12.67
N ASP A 23 9.77 23.22 -12.72
CA ASP A 23 9.61 24.31 -13.67
C ASP A 23 8.76 25.44 -13.05
N ASP A 24 8.45 26.50 -13.81
CA ASP A 24 7.70 27.65 -13.29
C ASP A 24 6.25 27.36 -12.87
N ARG A 25 5.70 26.25 -13.33
CA ARG A 25 4.32 25.83 -13.08
C ARG A 25 4.24 24.57 -12.23
N THR A 26 5.34 23.84 -12.10
CA THR A 26 5.44 22.53 -11.45
C THR A 26 6.32 22.58 -10.21
N THR A 27 5.73 22.29 -9.05
CA THR A 27 6.44 22.14 -7.78
C THR A 27 6.15 20.77 -7.19
N ILE A 28 7.21 20.07 -6.77
CA ILE A 28 7.11 18.80 -6.07
C ILE A 28 7.25 19.05 -4.56
N LEU A 29 6.33 18.47 -3.78
CA LEU A 29 6.36 18.47 -2.32
C LEU A 29 6.52 17.02 -1.84
N PRO A 30 7.75 16.59 -1.49
CA PRO A 30 8.00 15.26 -0.95
C PRO A 30 7.32 15.07 0.41
N VAL A 31 6.80 13.87 0.67
CA VAL A 31 6.17 13.51 1.93
C VAL A 31 6.83 12.26 2.48
N SER A 32 7.38 12.37 3.69
CA SER A 32 7.93 11.26 4.43
C SER A 32 7.17 11.04 5.73
N ARG A 33 7.35 9.87 6.33
CA ARG A 33 6.87 9.54 7.66
C ARG A 33 8.04 9.06 8.48
N ARG A 34 8.12 9.54 9.71
CA ARG A 34 9.04 8.96 10.70
C ARG A 34 8.35 7.84 11.46
N SER A 35 8.96 6.66 11.43
CA SER A 35 8.54 5.53 12.25
C SER A 35 8.85 5.77 13.73
N THR A 36 8.18 5.01 14.61
CA THR A 36 8.46 5.03 16.05
C THR A 36 9.89 4.63 16.40
N ARG A 37 10.58 3.87 15.52
CA ARG A 37 12.01 3.54 15.65
C ARG A 37 12.96 4.58 15.04
N GLY A 38 12.44 5.73 14.62
CA GLY A 38 13.25 6.83 14.10
C GLY A 38 13.66 6.71 12.63
N ALA A 39 13.38 5.59 11.96
CA ALA A 39 13.60 5.46 10.52
C ALA A 39 12.62 6.35 9.74
N GLU A 40 13.14 7.10 8.78
CA GLU A 40 12.37 7.88 7.83
C GLU A 40 11.98 7.00 6.63
N THR A 41 10.72 7.06 6.22
CA THR A 41 10.20 6.28 5.10
C THR A 41 9.45 7.21 4.16
N ALA A 42 9.79 7.18 2.88
CA ALA A 42 9.06 7.92 1.86
C ALA A 42 7.61 7.41 1.79
N VAL A 43 6.65 8.33 1.86
CA VAL A 43 5.21 8.02 1.72
C VAL A 43 4.77 8.31 0.29
N GLY A 44 5.30 9.37 -0.30
CA GLY A 44 4.98 9.80 -1.66
C GLY A 44 5.40 11.23 -1.89
N LEU A 45 4.85 11.84 -2.94
CA LEU A 45 5.04 13.24 -3.27
C LEU A 45 3.75 13.84 -3.81
N PHE A 46 3.54 15.12 -3.58
CA PHE A 46 2.56 15.90 -4.32
C PHE A 46 3.26 16.60 -5.48
N THR A 47 2.72 16.45 -6.68
CA THR A 47 3.09 17.27 -7.84
C THR A 47 2.01 18.33 -8.00
N ILE A 48 2.39 19.60 -7.84
CA ILE A 48 1.50 20.74 -8.03
C ILE A 48 1.85 21.36 -9.38
N THR A 49 0.98 21.22 -10.37
CA THR A 49 1.13 21.80 -11.72
C THR A 49 -0.05 22.72 -12.00
N ASP A 50 0.22 24.00 -12.30
CA ASP A 50 -0.82 24.99 -12.65
C ASP A 50 -1.97 25.07 -11.63
N GLY A 51 -1.64 24.98 -10.33
CA GLY A 51 -2.62 25.02 -9.23
C GLY A 51 -3.37 23.70 -9.00
N THR A 52 -3.10 22.65 -9.80
CA THR A 52 -3.64 21.31 -9.61
C THR A 52 -2.65 20.44 -8.85
N ALA A 53 -3.06 19.89 -7.70
CA ALA A 53 -2.25 18.97 -6.92
C ALA A 53 -2.58 17.51 -7.25
N VAL A 54 -1.58 16.73 -7.63
CA VAL A 54 -1.66 15.29 -7.88
C VAL A 54 -0.81 14.56 -6.85
N TRP A 55 -1.37 13.53 -6.21
CA TRP A 55 -0.66 12.69 -5.25
C TRP A 55 -0.03 11.48 -5.95
N THR A 56 1.27 11.28 -5.76
CA THR A 56 2.01 10.10 -6.23
C THR A 56 2.54 9.32 -5.03
N PRO A 57 1.98 8.13 -4.71
CA PRO A 57 2.43 7.33 -3.57
C PRO A 57 3.77 6.63 -3.84
N ALA A 58 4.61 6.52 -2.82
CA ALA A 58 5.86 5.75 -2.84
C ALA A 58 5.60 4.27 -2.51
N VAL A 59 4.74 3.61 -3.30
CA VAL A 59 4.37 2.21 -3.11
C VAL A 59 5.08 1.30 -4.11
N ASP A 60 5.59 0.16 -3.64
CA ASP A 60 6.12 -0.90 -4.51
C ASP A 60 4.96 -1.76 -5.01
N ALA A 61 4.42 -1.40 -6.18
CA ALA A 61 3.33 -2.13 -6.81
C ALA A 61 3.70 -3.59 -7.13
N GLY A 62 4.98 -3.86 -7.45
CA GLY A 62 5.47 -5.20 -7.76
C GLY A 62 5.39 -6.12 -6.54
N ARG A 63 5.78 -5.64 -5.36
CA ARG A 63 5.63 -6.39 -4.11
C ARG A 63 4.18 -6.68 -3.76
N ILE A 64 3.30 -5.70 -3.93
CA ILE A 64 1.86 -5.87 -3.65
C ILE A 64 1.27 -6.95 -4.57
N GLN A 65 1.59 -6.87 -5.86
CA GLN A 65 1.15 -7.87 -6.85
C GLN A 65 1.69 -9.27 -6.50
N LEU A 66 2.98 -9.37 -6.16
CA LEU A 66 3.60 -10.63 -5.79
C LEU A 66 2.90 -11.27 -4.57
N ILE A 67 2.60 -10.50 -3.53
CA ILE A 67 1.87 -11.01 -2.37
C ILE A 67 0.50 -11.54 -2.80
N GLY A 68 -0.26 -10.78 -3.61
CA GLY A 68 -1.56 -11.22 -4.11
C GLY A 68 -1.49 -12.52 -4.90
N VAL A 69 -0.52 -12.64 -5.81
CA VAL A 69 -0.31 -13.84 -6.63
C VAL A 69 0.07 -15.04 -5.77
N LEU A 70 1.01 -14.88 -4.83
CA LEU A 70 1.43 -15.96 -3.94
C LEU A 70 0.30 -16.42 -3.02
N THR A 71 -0.47 -15.50 -2.45
CA THR A 71 -1.64 -15.84 -1.63
C THR A 71 -2.68 -16.60 -2.45
N GLY A 72 -2.98 -16.14 -3.67
CA GLY A 72 -3.89 -16.83 -4.59
C GLY A 72 -3.41 -18.23 -4.97
N LEU A 73 -2.12 -18.39 -5.25
CA LEU A 73 -1.50 -19.68 -5.57
C LEU A 73 -1.58 -20.66 -4.39
N VAL A 74 -1.27 -20.20 -3.18
CA VAL A 74 -1.38 -21.03 -1.96
C VAL A 74 -2.83 -21.45 -1.73
N ALA A 75 -3.78 -20.51 -1.83
CA ALA A 75 -5.20 -20.81 -1.68
C ALA A 75 -5.69 -21.83 -2.71
N ALA A 76 -5.30 -21.68 -3.99
CA ALA A 76 -5.64 -22.61 -5.05
C ALA A 76 -5.04 -24.00 -4.80
N THR A 77 -3.78 -24.06 -4.37
CA THR A 77 -3.10 -25.32 -4.05
C THR A 77 -3.80 -26.06 -2.92
N LEU A 78 -4.16 -25.35 -1.85
CA LEU A 78 -4.91 -25.92 -0.73
C LEU A 78 -6.31 -26.36 -1.14
N GLY A 79 -6.99 -25.58 -1.99
CA GLY A 79 -8.29 -25.95 -2.56
C GLY A 79 -8.22 -27.25 -3.36
N CYS A 80 -7.26 -27.36 -4.27
CA CYS A 80 -7.01 -28.59 -5.03
C CYS A 80 -6.66 -29.77 -4.11
N ALA A 81 -5.79 -29.56 -3.11
CA ALA A 81 -5.44 -30.59 -2.14
C ALA A 81 -6.64 -31.05 -1.31
N ALA A 82 -7.55 -30.13 -0.95
CA ALA A 82 -8.77 -30.45 -0.23
C ALA A 82 -9.70 -31.32 -1.10
N VAL A 83 -9.87 -30.97 -2.38
CA VAL A 83 -10.64 -31.76 -3.36
C VAL A 83 -10.04 -33.15 -3.52
N LEU A 84 -8.70 -33.28 -3.59
CA LEU A 84 -8.05 -34.59 -3.68
C LEU A 84 -8.20 -35.42 -2.41
N ARG A 85 -8.14 -34.78 -1.22
CA ARG A 85 -8.25 -35.48 0.07
C ARG A 85 -9.67 -35.92 0.39
N ARG A 86 -10.65 -35.11 0.03
CA ARG A 86 -12.08 -35.38 0.21
C ARG A 86 -12.79 -35.03 -1.09
N PRO A 87 -12.72 -35.95 -2.07
CA PRO A 87 -13.43 -35.75 -3.31
C PRO A 87 -14.89 -35.43 -3.02
N PRO A 88 -15.44 -34.35 -3.61
CA PRO A 88 -16.82 -33.95 -3.38
C PRO A 88 -17.82 -34.91 -4.04
N TRP A 89 -17.35 -35.85 -4.85
CA TRP A 89 -18.20 -36.86 -5.48
C TRP A 89 -18.47 -38.05 -4.55
N PRO A 90 -19.64 -38.68 -4.66
CA PRO A 90 -19.99 -39.86 -3.90
C PRO A 90 -18.98 -41.00 -4.13
N THR A 91 -18.60 -41.71 -3.08
CA THR A 91 -17.76 -42.90 -3.16
C THR A 91 -18.46 -43.95 -4.02
N VAL A 92 -17.90 -44.28 -5.17
CA VAL A 92 -18.43 -45.31 -6.06
C VAL A 92 -17.98 -46.68 -5.54
N THR A 93 -18.84 -47.35 -4.78
CA THR A 93 -18.67 -48.76 -4.43
C THR A 93 -19.33 -49.59 -5.53
N ILE A 94 -18.52 -50.34 -6.30
CA ILE A 94 -19.03 -51.34 -7.24
C ILE A 94 -19.31 -52.59 -6.41
N ASP A 95 -20.56 -52.78 -6.00
CA ASP A 95 -21.04 -54.02 -5.40
C ASP A 95 -21.22 -55.07 -6.50
N ARG A 96 -20.75 -56.30 -6.26
CA ARG A 96 -20.69 -57.38 -7.26
C ARG A 96 -21.57 -58.54 -6.85
#